data_AF-A0A0A3IQ50-F1
#
_entry.id   AF-A0A0A3IQ50-F1
#
_cell.length_a   1.000
_cell.length_b   1.000
_cell.length_c   1.000
_cell.angle_alpha   90.00
_cell.angle_beta   90.00
_cell.angle_gamma   90.00
#
_symmetry.space_group_name_H-M   'P 1'
#
loop_
_entity.id
_entity.type
_entity.pdbx_description
1 polymer ?
#
loop_
_entity_poly.entity_id
_entity_poly.type
_entity_poly.pdbx_seq_one_letter_code
_entity_poly.pdbx_strand_id
1 'polypeptide(L)'
;MKWRLTLTCSLSLLLLACHGNDTQGKTEGAGLVVMPVEYYSGAAVSNVMVEVYDEAGEQIGSEISYEGEAVFPNVQSDKTYLIRIGPEQYIEDDTWGTQKTIVFDASSPQVVIETNAVDHEQALAVPVQMQKPELPHGCEITSLTSVLAYYGAETDKVTMSSKYLPKQAFKQEGSRKIGPNPNEYYAGEPSSPKGTYSFAGPIVQAANDYIDEHEMNLIAENKSGSSVEEIEQYIKLGVPVISWVTLDLSEPRKKGGWYIAGTNTFHEMYTNLHAVVIVDITDKSVEVMDPLKGIVQLDKKQFFASYKALGEQAVVVY
;
A
#
# COMPACT_ATOMS: atom_id res chain seq x y z
N MET A 1 18.79 21.71 10.10
CA MET A 1 18.27 22.43 11.28
C MET A 1 16.78 22.68 11.05
N LYS A 2 15.92 21.76 11.50
CA LYS A 2 14.45 21.88 11.41
C LYS A 2 13.89 21.81 12.82
N TRP A 3 13.10 22.81 13.19
CA TRP A 3 12.48 22.96 14.50
C TRP A 3 11.28 22.01 14.61
N ARG A 4 11.23 21.19 15.66
CA ARG A 4 10.04 20.42 16.05
C ARG A 4 9.19 21.31 16.97
N LEU A 5 7.94 21.59 16.57
CA LEU A 5 6.92 22.08 17.49
C LEU A 5 6.38 20.89 18.28
N THR A 6 6.66 20.84 19.57
CA THR A 6 6.05 19.90 20.51
C THR A 6 4.70 20.46 20.93
N LEU A 7 3.61 19.81 20.53
CA LEU A 7 2.27 20.09 21.05
C LEU A 7 2.10 19.25 22.33
N THR A 8 2.24 19.87 23.50
CA THR A 8 1.95 19.23 24.78
C THR A 8 0.44 19.27 25.03
N CYS A 9 -0.23 18.13 24.92
CA CYS A 9 -1.61 17.96 25.35
C CYS A 9 -1.63 17.63 26.85
N SER A 10 -1.97 18.61 27.68
CA SER A 10 -2.10 18.45 29.13
C SER A 10 -3.45 17.84 29.48
N LEU A 11 -3.47 16.53 29.78
CA LEU A 11 -4.63 15.84 30.30
C LEU A 11 -4.79 16.12 31.80
N SER A 12 -5.95 16.64 32.18
CA SER A 12 -6.27 17.04 33.55
C SER A 12 -6.68 15.82 34.39
N LEU A 13 -5.88 15.46 35.40
CA LEU A 13 -6.25 14.44 36.39
C LEU A 13 -7.43 14.93 37.26
N LEU A 14 -8.56 14.25 37.19
CA LEU A 14 -9.61 14.32 38.21
C LEU A 14 -9.40 13.17 39.22
N LEU A 15 -8.88 13.54 40.39
CA LEU A 15 -8.82 12.67 41.57
C LEU A 15 -10.21 12.51 42.18
N LEU A 16 -10.70 11.29 42.27
CA LEU A 16 -11.75 10.88 43.20
C LEU A 16 -11.23 9.71 44.02
N ALA A 17 -11.13 9.94 45.33
CA ALA A 17 -10.54 9.04 46.30
C ALA A 17 -11.61 8.24 47.06
N CYS A 18 -11.26 6.97 47.29
CA CYS A 18 -11.62 6.08 48.39
C CYS A 18 -13.06 5.55 48.50
N HIS A 19 -13.18 4.21 48.45
CA HIS A 19 -13.54 3.39 49.62
C HIS A 19 -12.93 1.99 49.46
N GLY A 20 -12.21 1.52 50.49
CA GLY A 20 -11.53 0.23 50.49
C GLY A 20 -12.45 -0.94 50.82
N ASN A 21 -12.06 -2.12 50.35
CA ASN A 21 -12.24 -3.35 51.10
C ASN A 21 -11.16 -4.35 50.73
N ASP A 22 -10.47 -4.85 51.76
CA ASP A 22 -9.49 -5.93 51.69
C ASP A 22 -10.15 -7.23 51.21
N THR A 23 -9.69 -7.74 50.08
CA THR A 23 -9.63 -9.18 49.81
C THR A 23 -8.26 -9.46 49.20
N GLN A 24 -7.55 -10.43 49.78
CA GLN A 24 -6.29 -10.97 49.26
C GLN A 24 -6.46 -11.35 47.78
N GLY A 25 -6.08 -10.44 46.90
CA GLY A 25 -6.06 -10.64 45.47
C GLY A 25 -4.80 -11.39 45.09
N LYS A 26 -4.96 -12.50 44.39
CA LYS A 26 -3.96 -12.96 43.41
C LYS A 26 -3.46 -11.73 42.67
N THR A 27 -2.15 -11.61 42.46
CA THR A 27 -1.60 -10.65 41.51
C THR A 27 -2.22 -10.92 40.14
N GLU A 28 -3.35 -10.26 39.85
CA GLU A 28 -3.81 -10.00 38.49
C GLU A 28 -2.69 -9.18 37.86
N GLY A 29 -1.78 -9.88 37.17
CA GLY A 29 -0.85 -9.21 36.28
C GLY A 29 -1.69 -8.40 35.29
N ALA A 30 -1.29 -7.16 35.03
CA ALA A 30 -1.94 -6.37 33.99
C ALA A 30 -2.03 -7.23 32.72
N GLY A 31 -3.23 -7.37 32.15
CA GLY A 31 -3.42 -8.12 30.91
C GLY A 31 -2.67 -7.48 29.76
N LEU A 32 -2.40 -8.24 28.71
CA LEU A 32 -1.84 -7.72 27.46
C LEU A 32 -2.94 -6.94 26.72
N VAL A 33 -2.61 -5.73 26.29
CA VAL A 33 -3.44 -4.93 25.38
C VAL A 33 -2.68 -4.82 24.06
N VAL A 34 -3.19 -5.47 23.03
CA VAL A 34 -2.65 -5.36 21.66
C VAL A 34 -3.35 -4.19 20.99
N MET A 35 -2.56 -3.27 20.44
CA MET A 35 -3.02 -2.10 19.71
C MET A 35 -2.59 -2.23 18.24
N PRO A 36 -3.41 -2.86 17.38
CA PRO A 36 -3.14 -2.90 15.96
C PRO A 36 -3.21 -1.47 15.38
N VAL A 37 -2.19 -1.11 14.60
CA VAL A 37 -2.12 0.19 13.92
C VAL A 37 -1.82 -0.01 12.45
N GLU A 38 -2.38 0.87 11.62
CA GLU A 38 -2.16 0.85 10.18
C GLU A 38 -0.68 1.16 9.90
N TYR A 39 -0.07 0.33 9.05
CA TYR A 39 1.36 0.27 8.82
C TYR A 39 2.02 1.64 8.60
N TYR A 40 1.46 2.50 7.75
CA TYR A 40 2.10 3.77 7.40
C TYR A 40 1.72 4.94 8.34
N SER A 41 0.44 5.09 8.66
CA SER A 41 -0.08 6.22 9.43
C SER A 41 0.07 6.07 10.93
N GLY A 42 0.19 4.84 11.43
CA GLY A 42 0.08 4.53 12.85
C GLY A 42 -1.31 4.77 13.43
N ALA A 43 -2.33 4.96 12.58
CA ALA A 43 -3.71 5.11 13.02
C ALA A 43 -4.21 3.79 13.61
N ALA A 44 -5.01 3.87 14.67
CA ALA A 44 -5.53 2.67 15.31
C ALA A 44 -6.51 1.93 14.38
N VAL A 45 -6.36 0.61 14.28
CA VAL A 45 -7.18 -0.24 13.41
C VAL A 45 -8.23 -0.95 14.26
N SER A 46 -9.50 -0.76 13.93
CA SER A 46 -10.62 -1.48 14.55
C SER A 46 -11.12 -2.59 13.65
N ASN A 47 -11.97 -3.47 14.20
CA ASN A 47 -12.63 -4.56 13.48
C ASN A 47 -11.68 -5.61 12.85
N VAL A 48 -10.45 -5.74 13.35
CA VAL A 48 -9.53 -6.82 12.96
C VAL A 48 -9.47 -7.88 14.06
N MET A 49 -9.30 -9.14 13.65
CA MET A 49 -9.12 -10.24 14.58
C MET A 49 -7.70 -10.22 15.13
N VAL A 50 -7.55 -10.43 16.42
CA VAL A 50 -6.28 -10.56 17.13
C VAL A 50 -6.26 -11.87 17.89
N GLU A 51 -5.27 -12.72 17.61
CA GLU A 51 -5.07 -13.98 18.31
C GLU A 51 -3.73 -14.00 19.04
N VAL A 52 -3.72 -14.60 20.23
CA VAL A 52 -2.51 -14.74 21.06
C VAL A 52 -2.26 -16.21 21.32
N TYR A 53 -1.06 -16.68 21.00
CA TYR A 53 -0.59 -18.04 21.23
C TYR A 53 0.65 -18.02 22.13
N ASP A 54 0.80 -19.05 22.97
CA ASP A 54 2.02 -19.23 23.76
C ASP A 54 3.15 -19.93 22.98
N GLU A 55 4.31 -20.11 23.61
CA GLU A 55 5.46 -20.81 23.02
C GLU A 55 5.19 -22.27 22.64
N ALA A 56 4.20 -22.92 23.24
CA ALA A 56 3.80 -24.28 22.92
C ALA A 56 2.82 -24.34 21.73
N GLY A 57 2.35 -23.19 21.25
CA GLY A 57 1.35 -23.06 20.20
C GLY A 57 -0.10 -23.20 20.71
N GLU A 58 -0.33 -23.11 22.03
CA GLU A 58 -1.68 -23.11 22.60
C GLU A 58 -2.28 -21.70 22.48
N GLN A 59 -3.52 -21.60 21.98
CA GLN A 59 -4.23 -20.34 21.86
C GLN A 59 -4.68 -19.85 23.25
N ILE A 60 -4.17 -18.70 23.66
CA ILE A 60 -4.51 -18.04 24.93
C ILE A 60 -5.81 -17.25 24.80
N GLY A 61 -6.05 -16.67 23.63
CA GLY A 61 -7.27 -15.92 23.34
C GLY A 61 -7.39 -15.49 21.88
N SER A 62 -8.60 -15.03 21.54
CA SER A 62 -8.97 -14.49 20.24
C SER A 62 -9.99 -13.37 20.50
N GLU A 63 -9.70 -12.16 20.03
CA GLU A 63 -10.52 -10.97 20.26
C GLU A 63 -10.56 -10.11 19.00
N ILE A 64 -11.70 -9.45 18.75
CA ILE A 64 -11.80 -8.44 17.70
C ILE A 64 -11.43 -7.08 18.31
N SER A 65 -10.52 -6.34 17.66
CA SER A 65 -10.10 -5.03 18.12
C SER A 65 -11.27 -4.03 18.12
N TYR A 66 -11.49 -3.35 19.23
CA TYR A 66 -12.49 -2.30 19.38
C TYR A 66 -11.81 -0.99 19.79
N GLU A 67 -12.12 0.11 19.10
CA GLU A 67 -11.43 1.40 19.26
C GLU A 67 -9.89 1.27 19.16
N GLY A 68 -9.41 0.30 18.38
CA GLY A 68 -7.99 0.03 18.21
C GLY A 68 -7.32 -0.82 19.29
N GLU A 69 -8.09 -1.48 20.16
CA GLU A 69 -7.55 -2.29 21.25
C GLU A 69 -8.14 -3.71 21.28
N ALA A 70 -7.31 -4.71 21.55
CA ALA A 70 -7.71 -6.08 21.87
C ALA A 70 -7.06 -6.51 23.20
N VAL A 71 -7.87 -6.95 24.16
CA VAL A 71 -7.44 -7.15 25.56
C VAL A 71 -7.40 -8.62 25.93
N PHE A 72 -6.26 -9.08 26.44
CA PHE A 72 -6.01 -10.47 26.84
C PHE A 72 -5.62 -10.51 28.34
N PRO A 73 -6.57 -10.78 29.25
CA PRO A 73 -6.31 -10.73 30.69
C PRO A 73 -5.48 -11.91 31.22
N ASN A 74 -5.37 -13.02 30.47
CA ASN A 74 -4.80 -14.29 30.94
C ASN A 74 -3.35 -14.54 30.47
N VAL A 75 -2.60 -13.48 30.17
CA VAL A 75 -1.16 -13.57 29.84
C VAL A 75 -0.28 -13.43 31.09
N GLN A 76 0.92 -14.01 31.03
CA GLN A 76 1.89 -14.00 32.12
C GLN A 76 3.11 -13.17 31.70
N SER A 77 3.60 -12.31 32.59
CA SER A 77 4.83 -11.54 32.36
C SER A 77 6.02 -12.45 32.12
N ASP A 78 7.01 -11.94 31.40
CA ASP A 78 8.29 -12.60 31.07
C ASP A 78 8.14 -13.88 30.24
N LYS A 79 6.98 -14.07 29.59
CA LYS A 79 6.75 -15.14 28.62
C LYS A 79 6.67 -14.61 27.20
N THR A 80 7.05 -15.47 26.27
CA THR A 80 6.94 -15.18 24.84
C THR A 80 5.54 -15.54 24.34
N TYR A 81 5.00 -14.69 23.48
CA TYR A 81 3.73 -14.89 22.79
C TYR A 81 3.86 -14.61 21.30
N LEU A 82 3.18 -15.41 20.48
CA LEU A 82 2.92 -15.11 19.09
C LEU A 82 1.57 -14.40 18.99
N ILE A 83 1.58 -13.22 18.39
CA ILE A 83 0.38 -12.44 18.10
C ILE A 83 0.12 -12.52 16.61
N ARG A 84 -1.12 -12.84 16.23
CA ARG A 84 -1.62 -12.76 14.85
C ARG A 84 -2.68 -11.69 14.75
N ILE A 85 -2.63 -10.88 13.69
CA ILE A 85 -3.59 -9.81 13.42
C ILE A 85 -4.02 -9.92 11.97
N GLY A 86 -5.32 -9.92 11.69
CA GLY A 86 -5.79 -10.00 10.32
C GLY A 86 -7.31 -10.01 10.20
N PRO A 87 -7.83 -9.97 8.96
CA PRO A 87 -9.22 -10.34 8.72
C PRO A 87 -9.45 -11.78 9.21
N GLU A 88 -10.56 -12.05 9.88
CA GLU A 88 -10.86 -13.37 10.47
C GLU A 88 -10.68 -14.52 9.46
N GLN A 89 -11.12 -14.32 8.22
CA GLN A 89 -11.03 -15.31 7.15
C GLN A 89 -9.62 -15.54 6.57
N TYR A 90 -8.65 -14.67 6.92
CA TYR A 90 -7.26 -14.71 6.42
C TYR A 90 -6.21 -14.66 7.54
N ILE A 91 -6.61 -14.80 8.80
CA ILE A 91 -5.68 -14.66 9.94
C ILE A 91 -4.62 -15.76 9.99
N GLU A 92 -4.92 -16.93 9.42
CA GLU A 92 -3.98 -18.04 9.26
C GLU A 92 -3.11 -17.92 7.99
N ASP A 93 -3.44 -16.99 7.08
CA ASP A 93 -2.67 -16.77 5.86
C ASP A 93 -1.48 -15.86 6.17
N ASP A 94 -0.27 -16.41 6.13
CA ASP A 94 0.98 -15.67 6.37
C ASP A 94 1.19 -14.51 5.37
N THR A 95 0.45 -14.48 4.25
CA THR A 95 0.50 -13.42 3.25
C THR A 95 -0.30 -12.19 3.66
N TRP A 96 -1.45 -12.39 4.30
CA TRP A 96 -2.44 -11.33 4.57
C TRP A 96 -2.58 -11.01 6.06
N GLY A 97 -2.17 -11.93 6.93
CA GLY A 97 -2.08 -11.75 8.36
C GLY A 97 -0.73 -11.16 8.77
N THR A 98 -0.75 -10.32 9.78
CA THR A 98 0.45 -9.85 10.47
C THR A 98 0.78 -10.80 11.61
N GLN A 99 2.03 -11.22 11.70
CA GLN A 99 2.52 -12.04 12.82
C GLN A 99 3.64 -11.34 13.56
N LYS A 100 3.56 -11.31 14.90
CA LYS A 100 4.58 -10.71 15.75
C LYS A 100 4.82 -11.55 16.99
N THR A 101 6.08 -11.90 17.21
CA THR A 101 6.50 -12.49 18.49
C THR A 101 6.92 -11.40 19.46
N ILE A 102 6.42 -11.45 20.70
CA ILE A 102 6.76 -10.53 21.77
C ILE A 102 7.14 -11.28 23.04
N VAL A 103 7.93 -10.65 23.91
CA VAL A 103 8.04 -11.05 25.32
C VAL A 103 7.18 -10.07 26.11
N PHE A 104 6.18 -10.58 26.84
CA PHE A 104 5.23 -9.73 27.54
C PHE A 104 5.83 -9.15 28.82
N ASP A 105 5.79 -7.82 28.97
CA ASP A 105 6.21 -7.10 30.17
C ASP A 105 4.97 -6.48 30.84
N ALA A 106 4.56 -7.02 31.98
CA ALA A 106 3.38 -6.53 32.70
C ALA A 106 3.54 -5.08 33.22
N SER A 107 4.76 -4.51 33.22
CA SER A 107 4.97 -3.08 33.52
C SER A 107 4.63 -2.16 32.34
N SER A 108 4.55 -2.70 31.13
CA SER A 108 4.13 -2.03 29.89
C SER A 108 3.10 -2.91 29.16
N PRO A 109 1.86 -2.99 29.67
CA PRO A 109 0.86 -3.94 29.18
C PRO A 109 0.40 -3.71 27.74
N GLN A 110 0.64 -2.52 27.20
CA GLN A 110 0.25 -2.12 25.85
C GLN A 110 1.36 -2.42 24.85
N VAL A 111 0.99 -3.08 23.75
CA VAL A 111 1.89 -3.40 22.64
C VAL A 111 1.28 -2.89 21.34
N VAL A 112 1.99 -1.99 20.67
CA VAL A 112 1.61 -1.49 19.34
C VAL A 112 2.16 -2.45 18.28
N ILE A 113 1.31 -2.89 17.36
CA ILE A 113 1.71 -3.75 16.24
C ILE A 113 1.20 -3.15 14.94
N GLU A 114 2.13 -2.80 14.06
CA GLU A 114 1.84 -2.38 12.69
C GLU A 114 1.26 -3.56 11.91
N THR A 115 0.15 -3.33 11.21
CA THR A 115 -0.52 -4.34 10.41
C THR A 115 -0.96 -3.77 9.08
N ASN A 116 -0.93 -4.63 8.05
CA ASN A 116 -1.56 -4.35 6.75
C ASN A 116 -3.07 -4.63 6.80
N ALA A 117 -3.58 -5.29 7.84
CA ALA A 117 -5.01 -5.45 8.02
C ALA A 117 -5.64 -4.07 8.26
N VAL A 118 -6.69 -3.76 7.51
CA VAL A 118 -7.30 -2.43 7.53
C VAL A 118 -8.71 -2.47 8.08
N ASP A 119 -9.08 -1.38 8.74
CA ASP A 119 -10.46 -1.09 9.05
C ASP A 119 -11.13 -0.58 7.78
N HIS A 120 -12.19 -1.24 7.34
CA HIS A 120 -12.90 -0.90 6.09
C HIS A 120 -13.57 0.49 6.10
N GLU A 121 -13.47 1.21 7.22
CA GLU A 121 -13.94 2.59 7.34
C GLU A 121 -12.88 3.65 6.95
N GLN A 122 -11.63 3.26 6.69
CA GLN A 122 -10.54 4.19 6.39
C GLN A 122 -9.76 3.79 5.13
N ALA A 123 -9.38 4.80 4.34
CA ALA A 123 -8.52 4.62 3.17
C ALA A 123 -7.08 4.28 3.58
N LEU A 124 -6.39 3.50 2.74
CA LEU A 124 -4.98 3.19 2.93
C LEU A 124 -4.15 4.48 2.92
N ALA A 125 -3.28 4.66 3.91
CA ALA A 125 -2.52 5.88 4.10
C ALA A 125 -1.31 6.00 3.14
N VAL A 126 -1.48 5.66 1.87
CA VAL A 126 -0.42 5.73 0.86
C VAL A 126 0.08 7.17 0.74
N PRO A 127 1.38 7.43 0.95
CA PRO A 127 1.90 8.78 0.92
C PRO A 127 1.80 9.41 -0.47
N VAL A 128 1.32 10.65 -0.50
CA VAL A 128 1.22 11.42 -1.74
C VAL A 128 2.61 11.78 -2.24
N GLN A 129 2.94 11.33 -3.45
CA GLN A 129 4.10 11.81 -4.19
C GLN A 129 3.66 12.45 -5.51
N MET A 130 4.03 13.71 -5.69
CA MET A 130 3.72 14.44 -6.92
C MET A 130 4.79 14.16 -7.97
N GLN A 131 4.41 13.81 -9.21
CA GLN A 131 5.40 13.51 -10.26
C GLN A 131 6.14 14.75 -10.78
N LYS A 132 5.53 15.94 -10.68
CA LYS A 132 6.11 17.20 -11.17
C LYS A 132 6.89 17.93 -10.07
N PRO A 133 7.92 18.73 -10.43
CA PRO A 133 8.37 19.04 -11.80
C PRO A 133 9.32 18.00 -12.42
N GLU A 134 9.85 17.07 -11.65
CA GLU A 134 10.99 16.23 -12.05
C GLU A 134 10.64 15.23 -13.15
N LEU A 135 9.45 14.63 -13.08
CA LEU A 135 8.96 13.57 -13.97
C LEU A 135 7.62 13.95 -14.60
N PRO A 136 7.57 14.90 -15.56
CA PRO A 136 6.33 15.31 -16.23
C PRO A 136 5.57 14.16 -16.91
N HIS A 137 6.24 13.04 -17.19
CA HIS A 137 5.65 11.81 -17.75
C HIS A 137 5.90 10.57 -16.89
N GLY A 138 6.04 10.72 -15.57
CA GLY A 138 6.36 9.61 -14.65
C GLY A 138 5.21 9.17 -13.74
N CYS A 139 3.96 9.16 -14.23
CA CYS A 139 2.82 8.75 -13.41
C CYS A 139 2.97 7.33 -12.83
N GLU A 140 3.48 6.39 -13.63
CA GLU A 140 3.62 4.98 -13.25
C GLU A 140 4.68 4.79 -12.18
N ILE A 141 5.88 5.33 -12.41
CA ILE A 141 7.00 5.18 -11.46
C ILE A 141 6.78 5.98 -10.18
N THR A 142 6.09 7.13 -10.26
CA THR A 142 5.72 7.90 -9.07
C THR A 142 4.67 7.17 -8.24
N SER A 143 3.66 6.57 -8.89
CA SER A 143 2.67 5.71 -8.23
C SER A 143 3.34 4.54 -7.53
N LEU A 144 4.28 3.86 -8.18
CA LEU A 144 5.07 2.80 -7.53
C LEU A 144 5.86 3.32 -6.33
N THR A 145 6.51 4.48 -6.46
CA THR A 145 7.30 5.05 -5.36
C THR A 145 6.43 5.34 -4.13
N SER A 146 5.20 5.83 -4.34
CA SER A 146 4.23 6.00 -3.25
C SER A 146 3.85 4.67 -2.59
N VAL A 147 3.63 3.59 -3.36
CA VAL A 147 3.33 2.26 -2.80
C VAL A 147 4.52 1.68 -2.05
N LEU A 148 5.74 1.80 -2.57
CA LEU A 148 6.94 1.35 -1.84
C LEU A 148 7.14 2.14 -0.54
N ALA A 149 6.91 3.46 -0.57
CA ALA A 149 6.99 4.31 0.61
C ALA A 149 5.92 3.98 1.65
N TYR A 150 4.73 3.53 1.21
CA TYR A 150 3.71 2.99 2.11
C TYR A 150 4.28 1.82 2.92
N TYR A 151 5.06 0.93 2.29
CA TYR A 151 5.78 -0.16 2.96
C TYR A 151 7.16 0.21 3.53
N GLY A 152 7.39 1.48 3.85
CA GLY A 152 8.59 1.93 4.55
C GLY A 152 9.86 2.04 3.71
N ALA A 153 9.77 1.93 2.38
CA ALA A 153 10.93 2.11 1.50
C ALA A 153 11.49 3.53 1.55
N GLU A 154 12.78 3.67 1.82
CA GLU A 154 13.51 4.95 1.83
C GLU A 154 14.04 5.32 0.44
N THR A 155 13.15 5.68 -0.49
CA THR A 155 13.52 6.08 -1.86
C THR A 155 12.69 7.25 -2.38
N ASP A 156 13.09 7.80 -3.53
CA ASP A 156 12.36 8.84 -4.24
C ASP A 156 12.10 8.47 -5.70
N LYS A 157 11.11 9.13 -6.30
CA LYS A 157 10.67 8.86 -7.67
C LYS A 157 11.77 9.04 -8.74
N VAL A 158 12.75 9.91 -8.49
CA VAL A 158 13.85 10.18 -9.43
C VAL A 158 14.86 9.03 -9.37
N THR A 159 15.15 8.53 -8.17
CA THR A 159 15.97 7.34 -7.95
C THR A 159 15.29 6.11 -8.55
N MET A 160 14.00 5.89 -8.25
CA MET A 160 13.20 4.81 -8.86
C MET A 160 13.21 4.88 -10.39
N SER A 161 13.01 6.07 -10.97
CA SER A 161 13.04 6.25 -12.41
C SER A 161 14.42 6.04 -13.03
N SER A 162 15.49 6.50 -12.40
CA SER A 162 16.83 6.49 -12.99
C SER A 162 17.54 5.14 -12.84
N LYS A 163 17.34 4.43 -11.73
CA LYS A 163 18.07 3.21 -11.39
C LYS A 163 17.29 1.93 -11.67
N TYR A 164 15.98 1.92 -11.43
CA TYR A 164 15.18 0.68 -11.41
C TYR A 164 14.22 0.56 -12.59
N LEU A 165 13.64 1.66 -13.10
CA LEU A 165 12.71 1.59 -14.22
C LEU A 165 13.43 1.16 -15.52
N PRO A 166 13.12 -0.01 -16.12
CA PRO A 166 13.65 -0.39 -17.40
C PRO A 166 13.11 0.57 -18.47
N LYS A 167 14.02 1.23 -19.17
CA LYS A 167 13.72 2.28 -20.16
C LYS A 167 14.41 2.00 -21.48
N GLN A 168 13.75 2.38 -22.57
CA GLN A 168 14.38 2.35 -23.89
C GLN A 168 13.98 3.56 -24.71
N ALA A 169 15.00 4.22 -25.27
CA ALA A 169 14.82 5.39 -26.12
C ALA A 169 14.26 5.04 -27.50
N PHE A 170 13.54 6.00 -28.09
CA PHE A 170 13.12 5.93 -29.48
C PHE A 170 14.29 6.10 -30.45
N LYS A 171 14.20 5.46 -31.62
CA LYS A 171 15.11 5.60 -32.75
C LYS A 171 14.34 5.96 -34.02
N GLN A 172 15.02 6.57 -34.97
CA GLN A 172 14.47 6.86 -36.29
C GLN A 172 15.12 5.95 -37.33
N GLU A 173 14.32 5.21 -38.09
CA GLU A 173 14.78 4.35 -39.19
C GLU A 173 14.04 4.74 -40.48
N GLY A 174 14.72 5.53 -41.32
CA GLY A 174 14.09 6.16 -42.48
C GLY A 174 12.89 7.02 -42.05
N SER A 175 11.70 6.71 -42.55
CA SER A 175 10.45 7.40 -42.16
C SER A 175 9.78 6.81 -40.90
N ARG A 176 10.27 5.68 -40.36
CA ARG A 176 9.65 4.99 -39.22
C ARG A 176 10.25 5.43 -37.89
N LYS A 177 9.39 5.76 -36.94
CA LYS A 177 9.75 5.87 -35.52
C LYS A 177 9.75 4.46 -34.93
N ILE A 178 10.87 4.05 -34.36
CA ILE A 178 11.07 2.76 -33.69
C ILE A 178 11.17 2.99 -32.19
N GLY A 179 10.52 2.15 -31.38
CA GLY A 179 10.51 2.28 -29.92
C GLY A 179 10.31 0.93 -29.23
N PRO A 180 10.32 0.87 -27.90
CA PRO A 180 10.20 -0.40 -27.19
C PRO A 180 8.78 -0.97 -27.19
N ASN A 181 8.64 -2.23 -26.81
CA ASN A 181 7.38 -2.77 -26.33
C ASN A 181 7.05 -2.14 -24.96
N PRO A 182 5.94 -1.39 -24.80
CA PRO A 182 5.60 -0.76 -23.52
C PRO A 182 5.30 -1.75 -22.39
N ASN A 183 5.09 -3.04 -22.71
CA ASN A 183 4.98 -4.12 -21.72
C ASN A 183 6.34 -4.58 -21.17
N GLU A 184 7.45 -4.14 -21.75
CA GLU A 184 8.81 -4.58 -21.37
C GLU A 184 9.70 -3.41 -20.96
N TYR A 185 9.51 -2.22 -21.55
CA TYR A 185 10.26 -1.02 -21.18
C TYR A 185 9.36 0.21 -21.20
N TYR A 186 9.66 1.16 -20.32
CA TYR A 186 9.16 2.52 -20.47
C TYR A 186 9.73 3.15 -21.75
N ALA A 187 8.83 3.70 -22.56
CA ALA A 187 9.18 4.27 -23.85
C ALA A 187 9.67 5.73 -23.70
N GLY A 188 10.98 5.92 -23.86
CA GLY A 188 11.65 7.20 -23.65
C GLY A 188 12.17 7.36 -22.21
N GLU A 189 11.99 8.54 -21.65
CA GLU A 189 12.49 8.92 -20.33
C GLU A 189 11.42 9.77 -19.61
N PRO A 190 10.95 9.39 -18.39
CA PRO A 190 9.89 10.11 -17.68
C PRO A 190 10.18 11.59 -17.40
N SER A 191 11.46 11.95 -17.25
CA SER A 191 11.92 13.34 -17.06
C SER A 191 11.97 14.17 -18.35
N SER A 192 11.85 13.54 -19.52
CA SER A 192 12.03 14.16 -20.83
C SER A 192 10.70 14.48 -21.51
N PRO A 193 10.59 15.57 -22.29
CA PRO A 193 9.42 15.83 -23.15
C PRO A 193 9.15 14.75 -24.21
N LYS A 194 10.09 13.81 -24.40
CA LYS A 194 9.96 12.67 -25.30
C LYS A 194 9.52 11.38 -24.59
N GLY A 195 9.37 11.40 -23.26
CA GLY A 195 8.81 10.28 -22.51
C GLY A 195 7.35 10.04 -22.88
N THR A 196 6.93 8.79 -22.84
CA THR A 196 5.52 8.43 -23.05
C THR A 196 4.95 7.69 -21.85
N TYR A 197 5.14 6.37 -21.76
CA TYR A 197 4.56 5.52 -20.74
C TYR A 197 5.15 4.10 -20.80
N SER A 198 4.85 3.31 -19.76
CA SER A 198 4.93 1.85 -19.73
C SER A 198 3.60 1.26 -19.28
N PHE A 199 3.40 -0.04 -19.52
CA PHE A 199 2.35 -0.83 -18.87
C PHE A 199 2.88 -1.49 -17.59
N ALA A 200 2.17 -2.49 -17.06
CA ALA A 200 2.47 -3.09 -15.76
C ALA A 200 3.88 -3.72 -15.66
N GLY A 201 4.36 -4.38 -16.72
CA GLY A 201 5.62 -5.15 -16.71
C GLY A 201 6.83 -4.38 -16.18
N PRO A 202 7.19 -3.22 -16.76
CA PRO A 202 8.30 -2.37 -16.30
C PRO A 202 8.19 -1.93 -14.84
N ILE A 203 6.97 -1.77 -14.34
CA ILE A 203 6.71 -1.32 -12.96
C ILE A 203 6.92 -2.47 -11.98
N VAL A 204 6.46 -3.67 -12.33
CA VAL A 204 6.74 -4.89 -11.54
C VAL A 204 8.23 -5.17 -11.47
N GLN A 205 8.94 -5.06 -12.60
CA GLN A 205 10.39 -5.23 -12.60
C GLN A 205 11.08 -4.18 -11.73
N ALA A 206 10.74 -2.90 -11.89
CA ALA A 206 11.35 -1.83 -11.09
C ALA A 206 11.11 -2.00 -9.58
N ALA A 207 9.92 -2.51 -9.21
CA ALA A 207 9.58 -2.79 -7.82
C ALA A 207 10.42 -3.94 -7.26
N ASN A 208 10.45 -5.07 -7.95
CA ASN A 208 11.20 -6.25 -7.49
C ASN A 208 12.71 -6.00 -7.48
N ASP A 209 13.26 -5.28 -8.47
CA ASP A 209 14.68 -4.91 -8.47
C ASP A 209 15.05 -4.04 -7.24
N TYR A 210 14.14 -3.17 -6.78
CA TYR A 210 14.34 -2.38 -5.56
C TYR A 210 14.20 -3.23 -4.30
N ILE A 211 13.13 -4.03 -4.22
CA ILE A 211 12.80 -4.91 -3.09
C ILE A 211 13.95 -5.89 -2.83
N ASP A 212 14.46 -6.54 -3.88
CA ASP A 212 15.56 -7.50 -3.80
C ASP A 212 16.87 -6.83 -3.35
N GLU A 213 17.19 -5.64 -3.88
CA GLU A 213 18.41 -4.92 -3.48
C GLU A 213 18.40 -4.50 -2.00
N HIS A 214 17.21 -4.23 -1.44
CA HIS A 214 17.05 -3.76 -0.06
C HIS A 214 16.58 -4.86 0.89
N GLU A 215 16.50 -6.11 0.43
CA GLU A 215 16.08 -7.27 1.22
C GLU A 215 14.74 -7.05 1.94
N MET A 216 13.81 -6.34 1.28
CA MET A 216 12.47 -6.11 1.83
C MET A 216 11.65 -7.41 1.76
N ASN A 217 10.88 -7.70 2.80
CA ASN A 217 9.97 -8.84 2.81
C ASN A 217 8.65 -8.50 2.08
N LEU A 218 8.75 -8.25 0.77
CA LEU A 218 7.65 -7.88 -0.11
C LEU A 218 7.82 -8.58 -1.46
N ILE A 219 6.77 -8.59 -2.28
CA ILE A 219 6.84 -8.93 -3.70
C ILE A 219 5.91 -8.03 -4.51
N ALA A 220 6.32 -7.69 -5.74
CA ALA A 220 5.44 -7.04 -6.71
C ALA A 220 4.94 -8.02 -7.76
N GLU A 221 3.63 -8.00 -8.03
CA GLU A 221 2.99 -8.86 -9.01
C GLU A 221 2.18 -8.08 -10.05
N ASN A 222 2.22 -8.58 -11.29
CA ASN A 222 1.35 -8.11 -12.36
C ASN A 222 -0.04 -8.76 -12.22
N LYS A 223 -1.05 -7.96 -11.86
CA LYS A 223 -2.46 -8.38 -11.73
C LYS A 223 -3.32 -7.84 -12.86
N SER A 224 -2.71 -7.51 -14.00
CA SER A 224 -3.46 -7.09 -15.17
C SER A 224 -4.49 -8.13 -15.59
N GLY A 225 -5.71 -7.68 -15.88
CA GLY A 225 -6.87 -8.52 -16.15
C GLY A 225 -7.74 -8.79 -14.92
N SER A 226 -7.36 -8.30 -13.74
CA SER A 226 -8.17 -8.48 -12.54
C SER A 226 -9.54 -7.81 -12.64
N SER A 227 -10.56 -8.50 -12.12
CA SER A 227 -11.92 -8.01 -12.03
C SER A 227 -12.07 -6.92 -10.96
N VAL A 228 -13.18 -6.19 -10.97
CA VAL A 228 -13.45 -5.15 -9.95
C VAL A 228 -13.46 -5.76 -8.55
N GLU A 229 -14.05 -6.95 -8.41
CA GLU A 229 -14.16 -7.68 -7.15
C GLU A 229 -12.78 -8.14 -6.65
N GLU A 230 -11.87 -8.55 -7.55
CA GLU A 230 -10.50 -8.88 -7.18
C GLU A 230 -9.72 -7.64 -6.73
N ILE A 231 -9.87 -6.50 -7.42
CA ILE A 231 -9.27 -5.23 -6.99
C ILE A 231 -9.81 -4.80 -5.61
N GLU A 232 -11.12 -4.90 -5.38
CA GLU A 232 -11.73 -4.64 -4.07
C GLU A 232 -11.18 -5.56 -2.99
N GLN A 233 -10.90 -6.82 -3.33
CA GLN A 233 -10.34 -7.76 -2.38
C GLN A 233 -8.93 -7.36 -1.94
N TYR A 234 -8.07 -6.89 -2.86
CA TYR A 234 -6.76 -6.33 -2.49
C TYR A 234 -6.90 -5.14 -1.54
N ILE A 235 -7.80 -4.21 -1.83
CA ILE A 235 -8.03 -3.03 -0.98
C ILE A 235 -8.52 -3.44 0.42
N LYS A 236 -9.44 -4.41 0.51
CA LYS A 236 -9.91 -4.97 1.79
C LYS A 236 -8.80 -5.66 2.58
N LEU A 237 -7.80 -6.21 1.90
CA LEU A 237 -6.62 -6.82 2.48
C LEU A 237 -5.51 -5.81 2.80
N GLY A 238 -5.78 -4.51 2.61
CA GLY A 238 -4.83 -3.43 2.86
C GLY A 238 -3.70 -3.30 1.85
N VAL A 239 -3.94 -3.79 0.63
CA VAL A 239 -2.97 -3.77 -0.47
C VAL A 239 -3.35 -2.68 -1.47
N PRO A 240 -2.57 -1.60 -1.57
CA PRO A 240 -2.79 -0.58 -2.58
C PRO A 240 -2.60 -1.16 -3.99
N VAL A 241 -3.41 -0.69 -4.95
CA VAL A 241 -3.35 -1.17 -6.34
C VAL A 241 -2.94 -0.05 -7.28
N ILE A 242 -1.80 -0.19 -7.95
CA ILE A 242 -1.42 0.70 -9.05
C ILE A 242 -2.26 0.33 -10.28
N SER A 243 -2.98 1.29 -10.85
CA SER A 243 -3.92 1.06 -11.96
C SER A 243 -3.77 2.11 -13.06
N TRP A 244 -3.98 1.68 -14.32
CA TRP A 244 -3.94 2.56 -15.48
C TRP A 244 -5.35 2.99 -15.87
N VAL A 245 -5.54 4.30 -15.96
CA VAL A 245 -6.78 4.95 -16.40
C VAL A 245 -6.43 6.10 -17.34
N THR A 246 -7.42 6.80 -17.88
CA THR A 246 -7.17 8.04 -18.60
C THR A 246 -7.21 9.24 -17.64
N LEU A 247 -6.46 10.30 -17.96
CA LEU A 247 -6.36 11.54 -17.17
C LEU A 247 -7.72 12.13 -16.73
N ASP A 248 -8.75 11.91 -17.56
CA ASP A 248 -10.10 12.44 -17.43
C ASP A 248 -11.18 11.33 -17.33
N LEU A 249 -10.78 10.06 -17.16
CA LEU A 249 -11.64 8.86 -17.19
C LEU A 249 -12.49 8.70 -18.46
N SER A 250 -12.18 9.46 -19.50
CA SER A 250 -12.82 9.34 -20.81
C SER A 250 -12.20 8.20 -21.63
N GLU A 251 -12.79 7.90 -22.79
CA GLU A 251 -12.23 6.91 -23.72
C GLU A 251 -10.76 7.20 -24.08
N PRO A 252 -9.91 6.16 -24.22
CA PRO A 252 -8.51 6.34 -24.59
C PRO A 252 -8.35 7.02 -25.95
N ARG A 253 -7.57 8.10 -25.97
CA ARG A 253 -7.26 8.88 -27.18
C ARG A 253 -5.94 8.43 -27.77
N LYS A 254 -5.99 7.86 -28.98
CA LYS A 254 -4.81 7.41 -29.72
C LYS A 254 -4.34 8.45 -30.73
N LYS A 255 -3.05 8.76 -30.76
CA LYS A 255 -2.46 9.63 -31.79
C LYS A 255 -0.99 9.34 -31.99
N GLY A 256 -0.60 9.05 -33.22
CA GLY A 256 0.77 8.66 -33.54
C GLY A 256 1.10 7.28 -32.96
N GLY A 257 2.37 6.99 -32.79
CA GLY A 257 2.84 5.67 -32.37
C GLY A 257 4.27 5.41 -32.81
N TRP A 258 4.67 4.15 -32.72
CA TRP A 258 5.96 3.68 -33.19
C TRP A 258 5.86 2.20 -33.58
N TYR A 259 6.81 1.74 -34.38
CA TYR A 259 7.01 0.30 -34.57
C TYR A 259 7.84 -0.26 -33.42
N ILE A 260 7.41 -1.37 -32.83
CA ILE A 260 8.13 -2.03 -31.75
C ILE A 260 9.46 -2.57 -32.31
N ALA A 261 10.56 -2.21 -31.66
CA ALA A 261 11.92 -2.58 -32.03
C ALA A 261 12.06 -4.10 -32.22
N GLY A 262 12.71 -4.50 -33.31
CA GLY A 262 12.87 -5.92 -33.66
C GLY A 262 11.61 -6.58 -34.23
N THR A 263 10.51 -5.83 -34.41
CA THR A 263 9.25 -6.34 -34.96
C THR A 263 8.71 -5.44 -36.08
N ASN A 264 7.65 -5.88 -36.77
CA ASN A 264 6.87 -5.05 -37.69
C ASN A 264 5.54 -4.58 -37.08
N THR A 265 5.34 -4.76 -35.77
CA THR A 265 4.10 -4.40 -35.09
C THR A 265 4.08 -2.90 -34.83
N PHE A 266 3.04 -2.21 -35.29
CA PHE A 266 2.81 -0.81 -34.97
C PHE A 266 2.03 -0.70 -33.67
N HIS A 267 2.57 0.05 -32.71
CA HIS A 267 1.94 0.37 -31.45
C HIS A 267 1.38 1.79 -31.50
N GLU A 268 0.05 1.90 -31.35
CA GLU A 268 -0.62 3.19 -31.26
C GLU A 268 -0.43 3.82 -29.88
N MET A 269 -0.01 5.08 -29.85
CA MET A 269 0.27 5.77 -28.59
C MET A 269 -1.01 6.34 -27.98
N TYR A 270 -1.29 5.99 -26.73
CA TYR A 270 -2.31 6.65 -25.90
C TYR A 270 -1.79 8.01 -25.42
N THR A 271 -2.56 9.07 -25.66
CA THR A 271 -2.16 10.46 -25.35
C THR A 271 -2.72 10.98 -24.03
N ASN A 272 -3.75 10.33 -23.50
CA ASN A 272 -4.37 10.65 -22.22
C ASN A 272 -4.22 9.50 -21.21
N LEU A 273 -3.32 8.55 -21.43
CA LEU A 273 -3.01 7.50 -20.45
C LEU A 273 -2.44 8.13 -19.18
N HIS A 274 -2.83 7.56 -18.05
CA HIS A 274 -2.40 7.94 -16.71
C HIS A 274 -2.29 6.69 -15.84
N ALA A 275 -1.55 6.79 -14.75
CA ALA A 275 -1.47 5.77 -13.72
C ALA A 275 -1.63 6.40 -12.34
N VAL A 276 -2.38 5.72 -11.48
CA VAL A 276 -2.75 6.15 -10.12
C VAL A 276 -2.69 4.97 -9.17
N VAL A 277 -2.75 5.21 -7.86
CA VAL A 277 -2.84 4.15 -6.84
C VAL A 277 -4.23 4.18 -6.22
N ILE A 278 -4.96 3.07 -6.27
CA ILE A 278 -6.23 2.89 -5.56
C ILE A 278 -5.94 2.67 -4.08
N VAL A 279 -6.59 3.44 -3.22
CA VAL A 279 -6.40 3.42 -1.76
C VAL A 279 -7.69 3.14 -0.99
N ASP A 280 -8.85 3.32 -1.61
CA ASP A 280 -10.13 2.90 -1.05
C ASP A 280 -11.17 2.67 -2.15
N ILE A 281 -12.13 1.78 -1.89
CA ILE A 281 -13.28 1.52 -2.76
C ILE A 281 -14.53 1.38 -1.91
N THR A 282 -15.52 2.23 -2.20
CA THR A 282 -16.88 2.10 -1.68
C THR A 282 -17.82 1.54 -2.74
N ASP A 283 -19.12 1.43 -2.43
CA ASP A 283 -20.15 1.06 -3.42
C ASP A 283 -20.22 2.02 -4.61
N LYS A 284 -19.84 3.30 -4.43
CA LYS A 284 -20.04 4.37 -5.42
C LYS A 284 -18.76 5.06 -5.87
N SER A 285 -17.71 5.01 -5.07
CA SER A 285 -16.47 5.74 -5.33
C SER A 285 -15.24 4.87 -5.31
N VAL A 286 -14.21 5.33 -6.00
CA VAL A 286 -12.83 4.87 -5.86
C VAL A 286 -12.03 6.08 -5.41
N GLU A 287 -11.33 5.97 -4.29
CA GLU A 287 -10.34 6.97 -3.88
C GLU A 287 -8.96 6.56 -4.37
N VAL A 288 -8.23 7.50 -4.95
CA VAL A 288 -6.89 7.25 -5.50
C VAL A 288 -5.88 8.30 -5.08
N MET A 289 -4.63 7.87 -4.90
CA MET A 289 -3.47 8.75 -4.95
C MET A 289 -3.11 8.98 -6.43
N ASP A 290 -3.44 10.18 -6.92
CA ASP A 290 -3.12 10.64 -8.27
C ASP A 290 -1.79 11.43 -8.23
N PRO A 291 -0.72 11.00 -8.92
CA PRO A 291 0.59 11.67 -8.87
C PRO A 291 0.57 13.09 -9.50
N LEU A 292 -0.53 13.52 -10.12
CA LEU A 292 -0.76 14.89 -10.59
C LEU A 292 -1.66 15.71 -9.67
N LYS A 293 -2.44 15.09 -8.78
CA LYS A 293 -3.51 15.78 -8.01
C LYS A 293 -3.52 15.49 -6.50
N GLY A 294 -2.75 14.53 -6.01
CA GLY A 294 -2.84 14.02 -4.64
C GLY A 294 -4.00 13.04 -4.46
N ILE A 295 -4.57 12.97 -3.26
CA ILE A 295 -5.72 12.11 -2.99
C ILE A 295 -6.98 12.69 -3.63
N VAL A 296 -7.66 11.90 -4.46
CA VAL A 296 -8.89 12.29 -5.15
C VAL A 296 -9.91 11.17 -5.14
N GLN A 297 -11.17 11.52 -4.90
CA GLN A 297 -12.30 10.60 -4.97
C GLN A 297 -12.95 10.69 -6.37
N LEU A 298 -13.17 9.53 -7.00
CA LEU A 298 -13.67 9.40 -8.36
C LEU A 298 -14.93 8.51 -8.40
N ASP A 299 -15.75 8.68 -9.43
CA ASP A 299 -16.89 7.78 -9.67
C ASP A 299 -16.40 6.37 -10.04
N LYS A 300 -16.84 5.36 -9.29
CA LYS A 300 -16.39 3.98 -9.44
C LYS A 300 -16.67 3.40 -10.83
N LYS A 301 -17.85 3.69 -11.37
CA LYS A 301 -18.25 3.15 -12.67
C LYS A 301 -17.41 3.75 -13.80
N GLN A 302 -17.17 5.06 -13.77
CA GLN A 302 -16.30 5.74 -14.73
C GLN A 302 -14.85 5.25 -14.61
N PHE A 303 -14.34 5.11 -13.39
CA PHE A 303 -12.99 4.61 -13.14
C PHE A 303 -12.78 3.23 -13.78
N PHE A 304 -13.62 2.25 -13.42
CA PHE A 304 -13.45 0.89 -13.91
C PHE A 304 -13.79 0.73 -15.41
N ALA A 305 -14.62 1.61 -15.98
CA ALA A 305 -14.77 1.69 -17.43
C ALA A 305 -13.47 2.14 -18.11
N SER A 306 -12.80 3.17 -17.57
CA SER A 306 -11.51 3.64 -18.10
C SER A 306 -10.39 2.60 -17.92
N TYR A 307 -10.33 1.94 -16.76
CA TYR A 307 -9.39 0.84 -16.48
C TYR A 307 -9.54 -0.27 -17.53
N LYS A 308 -10.78 -0.69 -17.79
CA LYS A 308 -11.08 -1.69 -18.80
C LYS A 308 -10.65 -1.24 -20.21
N ALA A 309 -10.92 0.01 -20.56
CA ALA A 309 -10.57 0.55 -21.88
C ALA A 309 -9.05 0.62 -22.13
N LEU A 310 -8.23 0.67 -21.07
CA LEU A 310 -6.76 0.61 -21.15
C LEU A 310 -6.19 -0.80 -20.94
N GLY A 311 -7.02 -1.83 -21.04
CA GLY A 311 -6.56 -3.23 -20.97
C GLY A 311 -6.31 -3.71 -19.55
N GLU A 312 -7.08 -3.21 -18.59
CA GLU A 312 -7.21 -3.76 -17.23
C GLU A 312 -5.84 -3.89 -16.54
N GLN A 313 -4.98 -2.88 -16.68
CA GLN A 313 -3.62 -2.95 -16.12
C GLN A 313 -3.62 -2.73 -14.61
N ALA A 314 -3.04 -3.66 -13.85
CA ALA A 314 -2.93 -3.55 -12.40
C ALA A 314 -1.61 -4.13 -11.87
N VAL A 315 -1.04 -3.47 -10.87
CA VAL A 315 0.12 -3.94 -10.11
C VAL A 315 -0.16 -3.83 -8.63
N VAL A 316 0.21 -4.87 -7.89
CA VAL A 316 0.15 -4.90 -6.42
C VAL A 316 1.55 -5.14 -5.86
N VAL A 317 1.79 -4.62 -4.67
CA VAL A 317 2.98 -4.89 -3.85
C VAL A 317 2.47 -5.27 -2.46
N TYR A 318 2.92 -6.39 -1.90
CA TYR A 318 2.49 -6.88 -0.59
C TYR A 318 3.55 -7.77 0.05
#